data_AF-A0A7C3NCL3-F1
#
_entry.id   AF-A0A7C3NCL3-F1
#
_cell.length_a   1.000
_cell.length_b   1.000
_cell.length_c   1.000
_cell.angle_alpha   90.00
_cell.angle_beta   90.00
_cell.angle_gamma   90.00
#
_symmetry.space_group_name_H-M   'P 1'
#
loop_
_entity.id
_entity.type
_entity.pdbx_description
1 polymer ?
#
loop_
_entity_poly.entity_id
_entity_poly.type
_entity_poly.pdbx_seq_one_letter_code
_entity_poly.pdbx_strand_id
1 'polypeptide(L)'
;MKTSLQEQNLAEGNYRQKIIQLADHILDNLPTYRKDEISKELILIEDVELLKKFLHKQMNQYTLSQVDNQIFMQIVERFGWQPFAEDIRTYLTPRQGALYWLNALLLAGKSLSDEGRSVITRWVMELWKPSLEYGLTDLTKETISNLVQIVSLLKIEALPDEIIAFLAKQKQKKFLTDTYGPALVSSLKVLEGRDYDRTILKKFIEDVHRRIKADFPSPPEAPKDWSREGQLACDCEFCTEVNKFLPDPERSEISFYKTLKRNLLHIETEVEKSQVELDIEIRRTPPKFAGTCRKNQRRYDNKRELFDTAQQISKELDNAKDYIHLI
;
A
#
# COMPACT_ATOMS: atom_id res chain seq x y z
N MET A 1 -32.23 -32.91 -49.38
CA MET A 1 -31.74 -31.64 -48.81
C MET A 1 -31.70 -31.62 -47.27
N LYS A 2 -32.73 -32.09 -46.54
CA LYS A 2 -32.67 -32.18 -45.05
C LYS A 2 -31.60 -33.16 -44.51
N THR A 3 -31.32 -34.25 -45.23
CA THR A 3 -30.36 -35.29 -44.81
C THR A 3 -28.90 -34.84 -44.88
N SER A 4 -28.51 -34.02 -45.87
CA SER A 4 -27.11 -33.58 -46.01
C SER A 4 -26.73 -32.48 -45.00
N LEU A 5 -27.68 -31.67 -44.55
CA LEU A 5 -27.46 -30.70 -43.47
C LEU A 5 -27.27 -31.40 -42.11
N GLN A 6 -28.01 -32.48 -41.86
CA GLN A 6 -27.88 -33.25 -40.61
C GLN A 6 -26.54 -34.00 -40.54
N GLU A 7 -26.06 -34.57 -41.65
CA GLU A 7 -24.75 -35.25 -41.72
C GLU A 7 -23.58 -34.27 -41.57
N GLN A 8 -23.67 -33.07 -42.15
CA GLN A 8 -22.67 -32.02 -41.98
C GLN A 8 -22.60 -31.52 -40.53
N ASN A 9 -23.74 -31.25 -39.89
CA ASN A 9 -23.78 -30.86 -38.48
C ASN A 9 -23.21 -31.95 -37.55
N LEU A 10 -23.39 -33.24 -37.88
CA LEU A 10 -22.84 -34.35 -37.10
C LEU A 10 -21.31 -34.45 -37.23
N ALA A 11 -20.79 -34.24 -38.44
CA ALA A 11 -19.35 -34.25 -38.71
C ALA A 11 -18.63 -33.06 -38.06
N GLU A 12 -19.24 -31.87 -38.10
CA GLU A 12 -18.72 -30.67 -37.41
C GLU A 12 -18.71 -30.85 -35.89
N GLY A 13 -19.75 -31.46 -35.30
CA GLY A 13 -19.78 -31.77 -33.87
C GLY A 13 -18.67 -32.73 -33.45
N ASN A 14 -18.42 -33.79 -34.24
CA ASN A 14 -17.36 -34.76 -33.97
C ASN A 14 -15.95 -34.14 -34.11
N TYR A 15 -15.76 -33.26 -35.09
CA TYR A 15 -14.50 -32.53 -35.26
C TYR A 15 -14.25 -31.55 -34.10
N ARG A 16 -15.25 -30.78 -33.69
CA ARG A 16 -15.16 -29.89 -32.52
C ARG A 16 -14.78 -30.66 -31.25
N GLN A 17 -15.39 -31.82 -31.02
CA GLN A 17 -15.10 -32.63 -29.85
C GLN A 17 -13.66 -33.16 -29.82
N LYS A 18 -13.09 -33.54 -30.98
CA LYS A 18 -11.67 -33.91 -31.08
C LYS A 18 -10.73 -32.75 -30.79
N ILE A 19 -11.08 -31.53 -31.23
CA ILE A 19 -10.30 -30.33 -30.91
C ILE A 19 -10.30 -30.07 -29.42
N ILE A 20 -11.46 -30.14 -28.76
CA ILE A 20 -11.58 -29.95 -27.31
C ILE A 20 -10.71 -30.98 -26.57
N GLN A 21 -10.79 -32.26 -26.94
CA GLN A 21 -9.96 -33.31 -26.33
C GLN A 21 -8.46 -33.07 -26.50
N LEU A 22 -8.03 -32.61 -27.69
CA LEU A 22 -6.63 -32.29 -27.92
C LEU A 22 -6.18 -31.08 -27.09
N ALA A 23 -6.99 -30.03 -27.05
CA ALA A 23 -6.68 -28.84 -26.26
C ALA A 23 -6.63 -29.17 -24.76
N ASP A 24 -7.53 -30.01 -24.27
CA ASP A 24 -7.55 -30.48 -22.90
C ASP A 24 -6.26 -31.27 -22.55
N HIS A 25 -5.86 -32.16 -23.45
CA HIS A 25 -4.60 -32.89 -23.33
C HIS A 25 -3.38 -31.97 -23.31
N ILE A 26 -3.35 -30.93 -24.15
CA ILE A 26 -2.28 -29.92 -24.16
C ILE A 26 -2.24 -29.18 -22.82
N LEU A 27 -3.40 -28.76 -22.31
CA LEU A 27 -3.50 -28.07 -21.02
C LEU A 27 -3.06 -28.96 -19.86
N ASP A 28 -3.22 -30.27 -19.90
CA ASP A 28 -2.70 -31.18 -18.86
C ASP A 28 -1.20 -31.38 -18.95
N ASN A 29 -0.68 -31.64 -20.15
CA ASN A 29 0.64 -32.24 -20.30
C ASN A 29 1.76 -31.22 -20.53
N LEU A 30 1.46 -29.98 -20.94
CA LEU A 30 2.49 -28.96 -21.09
C LEU A 30 2.78 -28.26 -19.75
N PRO A 31 3.99 -28.38 -19.17
CA PRO A 31 4.30 -27.78 -17.87
C PRO A 31 4.30 -26.25 -17.92
N THR A 32 4.65 -25.66 -19.06
CA THR A 32 4.62 -24.22 -19.32
C THR A 32 4.30 -23.97 -20.78
N TYR A 33 3.45 -22.99 -21.06
CA TYR A 33 3.24 -22.43 -22.40
C TYR A 33 3.30 -20.90 -22.31
N ARG A 34 3.77 -20.20 -23.35
CA ARG A 34 3.68 -18.73 -23.32
C ARG A 34 2.21 -18.35 -23.38
N LYS A 35 1.80 -17.36 -22.59
CA LYS A 35 0.39 -16.96 -22.39
C LYS A 35 -0.29 -16.58 -23.71
N ASP A 36 0.49 -16.10 -24.65
CA ASP A 36 0.12 -15.59 -25.95
C ASP A 36 0.09 -16.68 -27.05
N GLU A 37 0.59 -17.89 -26.77
CA GLU A 37 0.72 -18.97 -27.78
C GLU A 37 -0.56 -19.79 -27.98
N ILE A 38 -1.43 -19.90 -26.96
CA ILE A 38 -2.62 -20.75 -27.03
C ILE A 38 -3.92 -20.04 -26.60
N SER A 39 -3.84 -18.87 -25.97
CA SER A 39 -5.02 -18.19 -25.40
C SER A 39 -6.05 -17.81 -26.47
N LYS A 40 -5.60 -17.37 -27.64
CA LYS A 40 -6.48 -16.99 -28.76
C LYS A 40 -7.23 -18.20 -29.29
N GLU A 41 -6.53 -19.32 -29.45
CA GLU A 41 -7.05 -20.59 -29.93
C GLU A 41 -8.07 -21.15 -28.94
N LEU A 42 -7.77 -21.12 -27.64
CA LEU A 42 -8.70 -21.55 -26.59
C LEU A 42 -9.98 -20.70 -26.56
N ILE A 43 -9.86 -19.38 -26.75
CA ILE A 43 -11.03 -18.49 -26.85
C ILE A 43 -11.88 -18.82 -28.09
N LEU A 44 -11.27 -19.22 -29.21
CA LEU A 44 -11.98 -19.61 -30.43
C LEU A 44 -12.71 -20.96 -30.33
N ILE A 45 -12.27 -21.86 -29.44
CA ILE A 45 -12.94 -23.15 -29.20
C ILE A 45 -14.29 -22.94 -28.47
N GLU A 46 -14.43 -21.84 -27.73
CA GLU A 46 -15.63 -21.45 -26.99
C GLU A 46 -16.11 -22.53 -26.00
N ASP A 47 -15.17 -23.31 -25.44
CA ASP A 47 -15.46 -24.29 -24.41
C ASP A 47 -15.14 -23.72 -23.02
N VAL A 48 -16.16 -23.53 -22.20
CA VAL A 48 -16.05 -22.86 -20.89
C VAL A 48 -15.22 -23.67 -19.91
N GLU A 49 -15.32 -25.00 -19.93
CA GLU A 49 -14.59 -25.87 -18.99
C GLU A 49 -13.09 -25.88 -19.32
N LEU A 50 -12.75 -25.89 -20.61
CA LEU A 50 -11.38 -25.73 -21.09
C LEU A 50 -10.79 -24.37 -20.68
N LEU A 51 -11.58 -23.29 -20.79
CA LEU A 51 -11.18 -21.94 -20.38
C LEU A 51 -10.99 -21.83 -18.87
N LYS A 52 -11.86 -22.45 -18.06
CA LYS A 52 -11.69 -22.56 -16.60
C LYS A 52 -10.37 -23.25 -16.26
N LYS A 53 -10.11 -24.40 -16.88
CA LYS A 53 -8.88 -25.17 -16.67
C LYS A 53 -7.63 -24.36 -17.03
N PHE A 54 -7.68 -23.61 -18.13
CA PHE A 54 -6.62 -22.68 -18.51
C PHE A 54 -6.40 -21.59 -17.45
N LEU A 55 -7.44 -20.89 -17.01
CA LEU A 55 -7.34 -19.84 -15.99
C LEU A 55 -6.83 -20.39 -14.64
N HIS A 56 -7.35 -21.55 -14.23
CA HIS A 56 -6.91 -22.25 -13.02
C HIS A 56 -5.42 -22.60 -13.09
N LYS A 57 -4.95 -23.09 -14.23
CA LYS A 57 -3.52 -23.37 -14.45
C LYS A 57 -2.68 -22.11 -14.38
N GLN A 58 -3.14 -20.99 -14.96
CA GLN A 58 -2.46 -19.69 -14.85
C GLN A 58 -2.38 -19.22 -13.39
N MET A 59 -3.47 -19.30 -12.64
CA MET A 59 -3.55 -18.85 -11.25
C MET A 59 -2.79 -19.76 -10.27
N ASN A 60 -2.65 -21.05 -10.57
CA ASN A 60 -1.86 -21.99 -9.77
C ASN A 60 -0.35 -21.86 -10.01
N GLN A 61 0.05 -21.71 -11.28
CA GLN A 61 1.47 -21.72 -11.66
C GLN A 61 2.16 -20.40 -11.34
N TYR A 62 1.40 -19.32 -11.26
CA TYR A 62 1.92 -17.98 -11.12
C TYR A 62 1.30 -17.27 -9.91
N THR A 63 2.02 -16.28 -9.37
CA THR A 63 1.37 -15.32 -8.46
C THR A 63 0.29 -14.54 -9.22
N LEU A 64 -0.80 -14.12 -8.57
CA LEU A 64 -1.86 -13.35 -9.25
C LEU A 64 -1.32 -12.15 -10.04
N SER A 65 -0.24 -11.52 -9.55
CA SER A 65 0.45 -10.41 -10.24
C SER A 65 0.96 -10.72 -11.65
N GLN A 66 1.12 -12.00 -11.98
CA GLN A 66 1.61 -12.48 -13.25
C GLN A 66 0.47 -12.94 -14.18
N VAL A 67 -0.77 -13.04 -13.72
CA VAL A 67 -1.90 -13.39 -14.59
C VAL A 67 -2.09 -12.28 -15.63
N ASP A 68 -2.30 -12.65 -16.89
CA ASP A 68 -2.57 -11.68 -17.95
C ASP A 68 -4.00 -11.14 -17.81
N ASN A 69 -4.12 -9.92 -17.30
CA ASN A 69 -5.40 -9.27 -17.06
C ASN A 69 -6.19 -9.01 -18.35
N GLN A 70 -5.52 -8.82 -19.50
CA GLN A 70 -6.21 -8.58 -20.76
C GLN A 70 -6.86 -9.86 -21.28
N ILE A 71 -6.12 -10.97 -21.26
CA ILE A 71 -6.66 -12.28 -21.65
C ILE A 71 -7.77 -12.70 -20.68
N PHE A 72 -7.55 -12.52 -19.38
CA PHE A 72 -8.57 -12.81 -18.37
C PHE A 72 -9.86 -12.04 -18.66
N MET A 73 -9.78 -10.71 -18.84
CA MET A 73 -10.95 -9.87 -19.12
C MET A 73 -11.65 -10.28 -20.42
N GLN A 74 -10.89 -10.61 -21.48
CA GLN A 74 -11.46 -11.08 -22.74
C GLN A 74 -12.28 -12.36 -22.56
N ILE A 75 -11.82 -13.29 -21.72
CA ILE A 75 -12.53 -14.55 -21.45
C ILE A 75 -13.81 -14.26 -20.66
N VAL A 76 -13.72 -13.62 -19.50
CA VAL A 76 -14.87 -13.45 -18.60
C VAL A 76 -15.92 -12.49 -19.15
N GLU A 77 -15.53 -11.46 -19.91
CA GLU A 77 -16.51 -10.56 -20.57
C GLU A 77 -17.18 -11.22 -21.78
N ARG A 78 -16.50 -12.14 -22.48
CA ARG A 78 -17.10 -12.83 -23.64
C ARG A 78 -18.03 -13.96 -23.24
N PHE A 79 -17.68 -14.71 -22.19
CA PHE A 79 -18.39 -15.93 -21.80
C PHE A 79 -19.23 -15.78 -20.53
N GLY A 80 -19.28 -14.58 -19.95
CA GLY A 80 -19.97 -14.28 -18.71
C GLY A 80 -19.09 -14.53 -17.48
N TRP A 81 -19.38 -13.83 -16.39
CA TRP A 81 -18.57 -13.88 -15.17
C TRP A 81 -18.98 -15.03 -14.24
N GLN A 82 -20.27 -15.33 -14.13
CA GLN A 82 -20.79 -16.36 -13.22
C GLN A 82 -20.11 -17.73 -13.40
N PRO A 83 -19.88 -18.24 -14.63
CA PRO A 83 -19.29 -19.56 -14.80
C PRO A 83 -17.92 -19.69 -14.12
N PHE A 84 -17.14 -18.61 -14.04
CA PHE A 84 -15.79 -18.62 -13.48
C PHE A 84 -15.74 -18.14 -12.02
N ALA A 85 -16.83 -17.57 -11.51
CA ALA A 85 -16.79 -16.74 -10.30
C ALA A 85 -16.30 -17.50 -9.06
N GLU A 86 -16.80 -18.71 -8.84
CA GLU A 86 -16.42 -19.51 -7.67
C GLU A 86 -14.99 -20.04 -7.79
N ASP A 87 -14.61 -20.53 -8.98
CA ASP A 87 -13.26 -21.04 -9.22
C ASP A 87 -12.21 -19.96 -8.95
N ILE A 88 -12.41 -18.75 -9.48
CA ILE A 88 -11.51 -17.61 -9.23
C ILE A 88 -11.51 -17.22 -7.76
N ARG A 89 -12.68 -17.19 -7.11
CA ARG A 89 -12.81 -16.83 -5.70
C ARG A 89 -11.92 -17.67 -4.79
N THR A 90 -11.70 -18.95 -5.11
CA THR A 90 -10.80 -19.82 -4.31
C THR A 90 -9.34 -19.37 -4.32
N TYR A 91 -8.92 -18.63 -5.35
CA TYR A 91 -7.57 -18.08 -5.50
C TYR A 91 -7.40 -16.70 -4.87
N LEU A 92 -8.49 -15.96 -4.70
CA LEU A 92 -8.44 -14.61 -4.16
C LEU A 92 -8.20 -14.64 -2.65
N THR A 93 -6.94 -14.79 -2.27
CA THR A 93 -6.52 -14.77 -0.87
C THR A 93 -5.66 -13.54 -0.57
N PRO A 94 -5.70 -13.01 0.68
CA PRO A 94 -4.79 -11.95 1.12
C PRO A 94 -3.32 -12.23 0.81
N ARG A 95 -2.88 -13.46 1.07
CA ARG A 95 -1.50 -13.92 0.84
C ARG A 95 -1.06 -13.84 -0.62
N GLN A 96 -1.99 -13.98 -1.55
CA GLN A 96 -1.70 -13.92 -2.99
C GLN A 96 -1.84 -12.51 -3.57
N GLY A 97 -2.08 -11.50 -2.74
CA GLY A 97 -2.22 -10.11 -3.20
C GLY A 97 -3.53 -9.85 -3.94
N ALA A 98 -4.63 -10.46 -3.48
CA ALA A 98 -5.94 -10.35 -4.13
C ALA A 98 -6.35 -8.91 -4.46
N LEU A 99 -6.25 -7.97 -3.51
CA LEU A 99 -6.58 -6.55 -3.77
C LEU A 99 -5.68 -5.91 -4.82
N TYR A 100 -4.38 -6.22 -4.83
CA TYR A 100 -3.48 -5.72 -5.85
C TYR A 100 -3.91 -6.20 -7.23
N TRP A 101 -4.21 -7.50 -7.37
CA TRP A 101 -4.64 -8.08 -8.63
C TRP A 101 -5.99 -7.54 -9.08
N LEU A 102 -6.99 -7.44 -8.19
CA LEU A 102 -8.29 -6.85 -8.50
C LEU A 102 -8.17 -5.40 -8.97
N ASN A 103 -7.31 -4.60 -8.33
CA ASN A 103 -7.04 -3.24 -8.79
C ASN A 103 -6.40 -3.25 -10.19
N ALA A 104 -5.36 -4.05 -10.40
CA ALA A 104 -4.69 -4.17 -11.70
C ALA A 104 -5.66 -4.64 -12.81
N LEU A 105 -6.61 -5.51 -12.47
CA LEU A 105 -7.66 -5.98 -13.37
C LEU A 105 -8.60 -4.84 -13.79
N LEU A 106 -9.10 -4.07 -12.82
CA LEU A 106 -9.96 -2.91 -13.08
C LEU A 106 -9.24 -1.81 -13.88
N LEU A 107 -7.95 -1.61 -13.64
CA LEU A 107 -7.15 -0.63 -14.38
C LEU A 107 -6.85 -1.06 -15.82
N ALA A 108 -6.76 -2.36 -16.08
CA ALA A 108 -6.54 -2.93 -17.41
C ALA A 108 -7.83 -3.02 -18.24
N GLY A 109 -8.99 -3.19 -17.60
CA GLY A 109 -10.29 -3.21 -18.26
C GLY A 109 -10.66 -1.85 -18.86
N LYS A 110 -11.11 -1.83 -20.13
CA LYS A 110 -11.67 -0.62 -20.76
C LYS A 110 -13.07 -0.31 -20.22
N SER A 111 -13.84 -1.34 -19.94
CA SER A 111 -15.18 -1.30 -19.37
C SER A 111 -15.46 -2.66 -18.72
N LEU A 112 -16.27 -2.65 -17.66
CA LEU A 112 -16.70 -3.85 -16.94
C LEU A 112 -18.21 -3.99 -17.15
N SER A 113 -18.68 -5.17 -17.52
CA SER A 113 -20.14 -5.43 -17.58
C SER A 113 -20.79 -5.33 -16.20
N ASP A 114 -22.12 -5.15 -16.15
CA ASP A 114 -22.86 -5.11 -14.87
C ASP A 114 -22.69 -6.40 -14.08
N GLU A 115 -22.62 -7.53 -14.79
CA GLU A 115 -22.34 -8.83 -14.20
C GLU A 115 -20.94 -8.87 -13.56
N GLY A 116 -19.92 -8.43 -14.29
CA GLY A 116 -18.55 -8.33 -13.77
C GLY A 116 -18.44 -7.41 -12.58
N ARG A 117 -19.11 -6.24 -12.62
CA ARG A 117 -19.18 -5.30 -11.50
C ARG A 117 -19.78 -5.97 -10.26
N SER A 118 -20.88 -6.69 -10.42
CA SER A 118 -21.53 -7.43 -9.33
C SER A 118 -20.62 -8.50 -8.72
N VAL A 119 -19.93 -9.29 -9.55
CA VAL A 119 -19.02 -10.35 -9.11
C VAL A 119 -17.80 -9.78 -8.38
N ILE A 120 -17.11 -8.80 -8.98
CA ILE A 120 -15.93 -8.19 -8.34
C ILE A 120 -16.32 -7.48 -7.05
N THR A 121 -17.43 -6.72 -7.02
CA THR A 121 -17.90 -6.06 -5.79
C THR A 121 -18.09 -7.08 -4.67
N ARG A 122 -18.69 -8.24 -4.95
CA ARG A 122 -18.83 -9.31 -3.94
C ARG A 122 -17.49 -9.77 -3.39
N TRP A 123 -16.51 -10.05 -4.26
CA TRP A 123 -15.17 -10.43 -3.82
C TRP A 123 -14.51 -9.34 -2.97
N VAL A 124 -14.64 -8.08 -3.36
CA VAL A 124 -14.08 -6.96 -2.59
C VAL A 124 -14.71 -6.87 -1.20
N MET A 125 -16.03 -6.99 -1.10
CA MET A 125 -16.76 -6.98 0.19
C MET A 125 -16.25 -8.06 1.15
N GLU A 126 -15.91 -9.24 0.64
CA GLU A 126 -15.41 -10.35 1.45
C GLU A 126 -13.92 -10.24 1.79
N LEU A 127 -13.12 -9.68 0.89
CA LEU A 127 -11.66 -9.77 0.94
C LEU A 127 -10.98 -8.54 1.50
N TRP A 128 -11.60 -7.35 1.45
CA TRP A 128 -10.91 -6.11 1.78
C TRP A 128 -10.35 -6.16 3.22
N LYS A 129 -11.17 -6.54 4.20
CA LYS A 129 -10.79 -6.53 5.60
C LYS A 129 -9.75 -7.61 5.94
N PRO A 130 -9.93 -8.90 5.56
CA PRO A 130 -8.88 -9.89 5.70
C PRO A 130 -7.57 -9.49 5.02
N SER A 131 -7.64 -8.78 3.88
CA SER A 131 -6.45 -8.31 3.17
C SER A 131 -5.70 -7.21 3.93
N LEU A 132 -6.42 -6.34 4.64
CA LEU A 132 -5.81 -5.33 5.51
C LEU A 132 -5.28 -5.93 6.82
N GLU A 133 -5.92 -6.97 7.35
CA GLU A 133 -5.54 -7.61 8.62
C GLU A 133 -4.39 -8.64 8.46
N TYR A 134 -4.27 -9.27 7.29
CA TYR A 134 -3.22 -10.26 7.02
C TYR A 134 -1.82 -9.65 6.88
N GLY A 135 -1.73 -8.36 6.52
CA GLY A 135 -0.47 -7.62 6.45
C GLY A 135 0.17 -7.53 7.84
N LEU A 136 1.14 -8.41 8.11
CA LEU A 136 1.89 -8.44 9.36
C LEU A 136 2.45 -7.05 9.69
N THR A 137 2.04 -6.56 10.86
CA THR A 137 2.53 -5.38 11.60
C THR A 137 2.21 -3.98 11.06
N ASP A 138 2.22 -3.69 9.74
CA ASP A 138 1.93 -2.35 9.24
C ASP A 138 1.22 -2.32 7.87
N LEU A 139 0.18 -1.49 7.77
CA LEU A 139 -0.47 -1.19 6.50
C LEU A 139 0.47 -0.40 5.58
N THR A 140 0.50 -0.77 4.30
CA THR A 140 1.29 -0.08 3.28
C THR A 140 0.47 0.92 2.48
N LYS A 141 1.16 1.91 1.91
CA LYS A 141 0.59 2.89 0.99
C LYS A 141 -0.10 2.20 -0.19
N GLU A 142 0.53 1.19 -0.76
CA GLU A 142 0.05 0.45 -1.93
C GLU A 142 -1.26 -0.28 -1.63
N THR A 143 -1.36 -0.91 -0.46
CA THR A 143 -2.56 -1.65 -0.06
C THR A 143 -3.76 -0.73 0.08
N ILE A 144 -3.58 0.42 0.74
CA ILE A 144 -4.64 1.43 0.88
C ILE A 144 -4.99 2.04 -0.49
N SER A 145 -3.99 2.34 -1.31
CA SER A 145 -4.21 2.90 -2.66
C SER A 145 -5.05 1.97 -3.51
N ASN A 146 -4.71 0.69 -3.55
CA ASN A 146 -5.47 -0.32 -4.31
C ASN A 146 -6.92 -0.38 -3.84
N LEU A 147 -7.15 -0.42 -2.52
CA LEU A 147 -8.50 -0.51 -1.98
C LEU A 147 -9.34 0.74 -2.31
N VAL A 148 -8.79 1.93 -2.11
CA VAL A 148 -9.49 3.19 -2.42
C VAL A 148 -9.82 3.28 -3.92
N GLN A 149 -8.89 2.88 -4.79
CA GLN A 149 -9.09 2.84 -6.24
C GLN A 149 -10.20 1.86 -6.61
N ILE A 150 -10.16 0.63 -6.09
CA ILE A 150 -11.19 -0.39 -6.33
C ILE A 150 -12.57 0.12 -5.95
N VAL A 151 -12.73 0.61 -4.72
CA VAL A 151 -14.03 1.06 -4.19
C VAL A 151 -14.57 2.24 -4.99
N SER A 152 -13.69 3.13 -5.45
CA SER A 152 -14.06 4.28 -6.29
C SER A 152 -14.44 3.87 -7.72
N LEU A 153 -13.68 2.97 -8.36
CA LEU A 153 -13.95 2.47 -9.72
C LEU A 153 -15.22 1.61 -9.78
N LEU A 154 -15.44 0.78 -8.75
CA LEU A 154 -16.62 -0.07 -8.63
C LEU A 154 -17.85 0.68 -8.14
N LYS A 155 -17.68 1.88 -7.58
CA LYS A 155 -18.75 2.73 -7.02
C LYS A 155 -19.46 2.04 -5.84
N ILE A 156 -18.68 1.45 -4.93
CA ILE A 156 -19.21 0.69 -3.78
C ILE A 156 -19.48 1.64 -2.61
N GLU A 157 -20.71 2.16 -2.51
CA GLU A 157 -21.09 3.16 -1.50
C GLU A 157 -21.04 2.67 -0.05
N ALA A 158 -21.16 1.36 0.18
CA ALA A 158 -21.28 0.78 1.52
C ALA A 158 -19.96 0.67 2.30
N LEU A 159 -18.81 0.67 1.60
CA LEU A 159 -17.50 0.41 2.20
C LEU A 159 -16.70 1.62 2.73
N PRO A 160 -16.80 2.85 2.18
CA PRO A 160 -15.91 3.95 2.55
C PRO A 160 -15.89 4.24 4.04
N ASP A 161 -17.07 4.28 4.67
CA ASP A 161 -17.18 4.62 6.10
C ASP A 161 -16.60 3.50 6.99
N GLU A 162 -16.77 2.23 6.60
CA GLU A 162 -16.18 1.10 7.32
C GLU A 162 -14.65 1.05 7.17
N ILE A 163 -14.14 1.30 5.97
CA ILE A 163 -12.70 1.39 5.71
C ILE A 163 -12.10 2.55 6.50
N ILE A 164 -12.71 3.74 6.46
CA ILE A 164 -12.26 4.92 7.23
C ILE A 164 -12.20 4.59 8.73
N ALA A 165 -13.24 3.94 9.27
CA ALA A 165 -13.27 3.51 10.66
C ALA A 165 -12.18 2.47 10.99
N PHE A 166 -11.83 1.59 10.05
CA PHE A 166 -10.71 0.68 10.20
C PHE A 166 -9.36 1.43 10.21
N LEU A 167 -9.14 2.34 9.26
CA LEU A 167 -7.93 3.17 9.17
C LEU A 167 -7.79 4.12 10.36
N ALA A 168 -8.89 4.46 11.06
CA ALA A 168 -8.86 5.26 12.30
C ALA A 168 -8.23 4.52 13.48
N LYS A 169 -8.16 3.19 13.45
CA LYS A 169 -7.58 2.37 14.53
C LYS A 169 -6.05 2.29 14.47
N GLN A 170 -5.46 2.77 13.38
CA GLN A 170 -4.03 2.70 13.12
C GLN A 170 -3.29 3.74 13.98
N LYS A 171 -2.33 3.27 14.79
CA LYS A 171 -1.64 4.08 15.81
C LYS A 171 -0.20 4.45 15.43
N GLN A 172 0.28 4.06 14.25
CA GLN A 172 1.65 4.38 13.86
C GLN A 172 1.80 5.90 13.75
N LYS A 173 2.84 6.46 14.39
CA LYS A 173 3.08 7.91 14.43
C LYS A 173 3.15 8.55 13.05
N LYS A 174 3.69 7.81 12.07
CA LYS A 174 3.83 8.25 10.68
C LYS A 174 2.74 7.72 9.74
N PHE A 175 1.70 7.07 10.26
CA PHE A 175 0.66 6.45 9.43
C PHE A 175 0.02 7.45 8.46
N LEU A 176 -0.29 8.65 8.94
CA LEU A 176 -0.93 9.68 8.12
C LEU A 176 0.01 10.26 7.06
N THR A 177 1.28 10.48 7.40
CA THR A 177 2.28 11.14 6.54
C THR A 177 2.96 10.21 5.56
N ASP A 178 3.13 8.94 5.92
CA ASP A 178 3.94 7.99 5.14
C ASP A 178 3.05 6.97 4.40
N THR A 179 1.82 6.74 4.90
CA THR A 179 0.95 5.68 4.38
C THR A 179 -0.36 6.22 3.81
N TYR A 180 -1.27 6.71 4.65
CA TYR A 180 -2.65 6.98 4.25
C TYR A 180 -2.79 8.22 3.36
N GLY A 181 -2.20 9.36 3.76
CA GLY A 181 -2.19 10.57 2.94
C GLY A 181 -1.56 10.34 1.56
N PRO A 182 -0.33 9.80 1.47
CA PRO A 182 0.30 9.46 0.19
C PRO A 182 -0.49 8.45 -0.64
N ALA A 183 -1.24 7.52 -0.02
CA ALA A 183 -2.08 6.58 -0.75
C ALA A 183 -3.22 7.27 -1.50
N LEU A 184 -3.84 8.29 -0.89
CA LEU A 184 -4.88 9.08 -1.56
C LEU A 184 -4.31 9.94 -2.68
N VAL A 185 -3.17 10.59 -2.47
CA VAL A 185 -2.45 11.32 -3.53
C VAL A 185 -2.14 10.40 -4.70
N SER A 186 -1.62 9.20 -4.43
CA SER A 186 -1.33 8.20 -5.47
C SER A 186 -2.58 7.75 -6.20
N SER A 187 -3.68 7.56 -5.47
CA SER A 187 -4.95 7.13 -6.05
C SER A 187 -5.56 8.17 -6.97
N LEU A 188 -5.49 9.46 -6.60
CA LEU A 188 -5.93 10.55 -7.47
C LEU A 188 -5.20 10.56 -8.82
N LYS A 189 -3.87 10.39 -8.80
CA LYS A 189 -3.06 10.32 -10.03
C LYS A 189 -3.43 9.13 -10.91
N VAL A 190 -3.68 7.96 -10.32
CA VAL A 190 -4.05 6.75 -11.06
C VAL A 190 -5.46 6.82 -11.64
N LEU A 191 -6.37 7.48 -10.92
CA LEU A 191 -7.77 7.64 -11.32
C LEU A 191 -8.01 8.81 -12.28
N GLU A 192 -6.99 9.64 -12.53
CA GLU A 192 -7.08 10.74 -13.49
C GLU A 192 -7.50 10.23 -14.88
N GLY A 193 -8.53 10.84 -15.46
CA GLY A 193 -9.08 10.45 -16.76
C GLY A 193 -9.93 9.17 -16.77
N ARG A 194 -10.24 8.58 -15.61
CA ARG A 194 -11.10 7.37 -15.49
C ARG A 194 -12.51 7.72 -14.98
N ASP A 195 -13.47 6.85 -15.28
CA ASP A 195 -14.80 6.89 -14.67
C ASP A 195 -14.75 6.23 -13.27
N TYR A 196 -14.80 7.06 -12.23
CA TYR A 196 -14.84 6.63 -10.83
C TYR A 196 -15.80 7.52 -10.04
N ASP A 197 -16.29 7.01 -8.92
CA ASP A 197 -17.11 7.79 -8.00
C ASP A 197 -16.25 8.78 -7.18
N ARG A 198 -16.36 10.06 -7.55
CA ARG A 198 -15.66 11.15 -6.87
C ARG A 198 -16.17 11.41 -5.46
N THR A 199 -17.43 11.09 -5.17
CA THR A 199 -18.02 11.28 -3.84
C THR A 199 -17.43 10.30 -2.82
N ILE A 200 -17.20 9.06 -3.25
CA ILE A 200 -16.48 8.05 -2.48
C ILE A 200 -15.06 8.52 -2.15
N LEU A 201 -14.30 8.96 -3.18
CA LEU A 201 -12.93 9.43 -2.98
C LEU A 201 -12.86 10.66 -2.07
N LYS A 202 -13.84 11.57 -2.22
CA LYS A 202 -13.96 12.77 -1.39
C LYS A 202 -14.12 12.44 0.10
N LYS A 203 -14.86 11.40 0.47
CA LYS A 203 -14.97 10.96 1.88
C LYS A 203 -13.59 10.64 2.50
N PHE A 204 -12.73 9.93 1.77
CA PHE A 204 -11.39 9.61 2.24
C PHE A 204 -10.52 10.87 2.35
N ILE A 205 -10.62 11.79 1.38
CA ILE A 205 -9.88 13.06 1.39
C ILE A 205 -10.30 13.91 2.61
N GLU A 206 -11.60 14.03 2.86
CA GLU A 206 -12.13 14.77 4.01
C GLU A 206 -11.68 14.14 5.34
N ASP A 207 -11.62 12.81 5.43
CA ASP A 207 -11.07 12.12 6.59
C ASP A 207 -9.58 12.46 6.82
N VAL A 208 -8.76 12.46 5.77
CA VAL A 208 -7.34 12.86 5.86
C VAL A 208 -7.21 14.32 6.27
N HIS A 209 -7.96 15.25 5.66
CA HIS A 209 -7.95 16.67 6.04
C HIS A 209 -8.34 16.87 7.50
N ARG A 210 -9.39 16.17 7.96
CA ARG A 210 -9.84 16.22 9.36
C ARG A 210 -8.74 15.75 10.32
N ARG A 211 -8.04 14.67 9.99
CA ARG A 211 -6.92 14.16 10.81
C ARG A 211 -5.73 15.09 10.80
N ILE A 212 -5.34 15.63 9.64
CA ILE A 212 -4.25 16.63 9.55
C ILE A 212 -4.56 17.83 10.44
N LYS A 213 -5.80 18.35 10.38
CA LYS A 213 -6.22 19.48 11.24
C LYS A 213 -6.17 19.14 12.73
N ALA A 214 -6.47 17.90 13.11
CA ALA A 214 -6.45 17.47 14.50
C ALA A 214 -5.03 17.20 15.02
N ASP A 215 -4.20 16.52 14.25
CA ASP A 215 -2.87 16.06 14.65
C ASP A 215 -1.78 17.11 14.43
N PHE A 216 -2.00 18.03 13.49
CA PHE A 216 -1.06 19.08 13.07
C PHE A 216 -1.73 20.46 12.99
N PRO A 217 -2.35 20.96 14.08
CA PRO A 217 -3.16 22.19 14.07
C PRO A 217 -2.34 23.46 13.83
N SER A 218 -1.07 23.48 14.21
CA SER A 218 -0.15 24.61 14.05
C SER A 218 1.29 24.12 13.87
N PRO A 219 2.17 24.93 13.25
CA PRO A 219 3.59 24.60 13.16
C PRO A 219 4.19 24.36 14.55
N PRO A 220 5.10 23.39 14.71
CA PRO A 220 5.84 23.21 15.96
C PRO A 220 6.62 24.49 16.30
N GLU A 221 6.60 24.86 17.58
CA GLU A 221 7.38 26.00 18.07
C GLU A 221 8.88 25.67 18.05
N ALA A 222 9.67 26.55 17.45
CA ALA A 222 11.13 26.42 17.45
C ALA A 222 11.68 26.64 18.87
N PRO A 223 12.74 25.92 19.27
CA PRO A 223 13.48 26.25 20.49
C PRO A 223 13.93 27.71 20.46
N LYS A 224 13.70 28.46 21.54
CA LYS A 224 14.06 29.88 21.62
C LYS A 224 15.57 30.08 21.75
N ASP A 225 16.24 29.10 22.35
CA ASP A 225 17.66 29.12 22.69
C ASP A 225 18.23 27.68 22.74
N TRP A 226 19.46 27.54 23.24
CA TRP A 226 20.10 26.25 23.46
C TRP A 226 19.72 25.60 24.79
N SER A 227 18.78 26.09 25.57
CA SER A 227 18.36 25.39 26.79
C SER A 227 17.64 24.09 26.43
N ARG A 228 17.89 23.01 27.18
CA ARG A 228 17.23 21.71 27.00
C ARG A 228 16.70 21.21 28.33
N GLU A 229 15.44 20.79 28.31
CA GLU A 229 14.82 20.10 29.42
C GLU A 229 15.35 18.66 29.52
N GLY A 230 15.49 18.18 30.76
CA GLY A 230 15.92 16.82 31.05
C GLY A 230 17.11 16.78 32.00
N GLN A 231 17.34 15.59 32.53
CA GLN A 231 18.47 15.29 33.41
C GLN A 231 18.91 13.85 33.18
N LEU A 232 20.22 13.64 33.18
CA LEU A 232 20.83 12.34 33.34
C LEU A 232 20.56 11.86 34.78
N ALA A 233 20.13 10.61 34.93
CA ALA A 233 19.76 10.06 36.23
C ALA A 233 20.99 9.80 37.13
N CYS A 234 22.18 9.68 36.52
CA CYS A 234 23.44 9.47 37.24
C CYS A 234 23.97 10.77 37.85
N ASP A 235 24.55 10.65 39.05
CA ASP A 235 25.15 11.70 39.86
C ASP A 235 26.68 11.79 39.73
N CYS A 236 27.30 11.01 38.84
CA CYS A 236 28.75 11.08 38.65
C CYS A 236 29.20 12.47 38.17
N GLU A 237 30.47 12.80 38.36
CA GLU A 237 31.05 14.11 38.02
C GLU A 237 30.69 14.56 36.58
N PHE A 238 30.86 13.65 35.61
CA PHE A 238 30.58 13.93 34.20
C PHE A 238 29.08 14.15 33.93
N CYS A 239 28.20 13.32 34.50
CA CYS A 239 26.76 13.48 34.32
C CYS A 239 26.22 14.74 35.02
N THR A 240 26.79 15.09 36.18
CA THR A 240 26.51 16.34 36.88
C THR A 240 26.92 17.55 36.03
N GLU A 241 28.06 17.49 35.35
CA GLU A 241 28.49 18.55 34.45
C GLU A 241 27.57 18.70 33.24
N VAL A 242 27.14 17.57 32.63
CA VAL A 242 26.11 17.59 31.58
C VAL A 242 24.79 18.16 32.09
N ASN A 243 24.33 17.76 33.28
CA ASN A 243 23.08 18.26 33.88
C ASN A 243 23.10 19.78 34.15
N LYS A 244 24.28 20.35 34.45
CA LYS A 244 24.45 21.81 34.55
C LYS A 244 24.47 22.48 33.17
N PHE A 245 25.03 21.82 32.18
CA PHE A 245 25.11 22.31 30.80
C PHE A 245 23.75 22.31 30.09
N LEU A 246 22.90 21.31 30.31
CA LEU A 246 21.59 21.18 29.63
C LEU A 246 20.72 22.45 29.72
N PRO A 247 20.47 23.05 30.89
CA PRO A 247 19.64 24.26 30.98
C PRO A 247 20.33 25.55 30.52
N ASP A 248 21.63 25.55 30.20
CA ASP A 248 22.36 26.76 29.79
C ASP A 248 21.89 27.25 28.40
N PRO A 249 21.27 28.44 28.27
CA PRO A 249 20.71 28.91 26.99
C PRO A 249 21.78 29.39 26.00
N GLU A 250 22.97 29.75 26.48
CA GLU A 250 24.04 30.35 25.66
C GLU A 250 24.99 29.30 25.09
N ARG A 251 25.07 28.12 25.72
CA ARG A 251 26.02 27.06 25.33
C ARG A 251 25.33 25.97 24.52
N SER A 252 25.75 25.84 23.26
CA SER A 252 25.36 24.74 22.37
C SER A 252 26.19 23.48 22.54
N GLU A 253 27.40 23.58 23.12
CA GLU A 253 28.31 22.46 23.33
C GLU A 253 29.13 22.54 24.62
N ILE A 254 29.53 21.39 25.13
CA ILE A 254 30.48 21.22 26.22
C ILE A 254 31.50 20.13 25.86
N SER A 255 32.76 20.32 26.24
CA SER A 255 33.84 19.39 25.93
C SER A 255 34.55 18.89 27.17
N PHE A 256 34.76 17.58 27.22
CA PHE A 256 35.54 16.88 28.22
C PHE A 256 36.90 16.51 27.65
N TYR A 257 37.98 17.02 28.25
CA TYR A 257 39.34 16.76 27.79
C TYR A 257 40.08 15.81 28.72
N LYS A 258 41.03 15.04 28.17
CA LYS A 258 41.93 14.17 28.94
C LYS A 258 41.19 13.21 29.89
N THR A 259 40.08 12.63 29.42
CA THR A 259 39.28 11.65 30.17
C THR A 259 39.47 10.22 29.64
N LEU A 260 38.96 9.23 30.36
CA LEU A 260 38.93 7.83 29.93
C LEU A 260 37.73 7.58 29.01
N LYS A 261 37.89 6.73 27.99
CA LYS A 261 36.80 6.38 27.06
C LYS A 261 35.53 5.91 27.77
N ARG A 262 35.67 5.13 28.85
CA ARG A 262 34.54 4.60 29.63
C ARG A 262 33.64 5.68 30.22
N ASN A 263 34.21 6.85 30.56
CA ASN A 263 33.44 7.95 31.13
C ASN A 263 32.54 8.60 30.06
N LEU A 264 33.06 8.72 28.84
CA LEU A 264 32.32 9.29 27.70
C LEU A 264 31.21 8.34 27.21
N LEU A 265 31.52 7.03 27.13
CA LEU A 265 30.51 6.00 26.81
C LEU A 265 29.41 5.91 27.88
N HIS A 266 29.74 6.22 29.13
CA HIS A 266 28.75 6.29 30.19
C HIS A 266 27.78 7.45 29.98
N ILE A 267 28.28 8.66 29.66
CA ILE A 267 27.41 9.81 29.31
C ILE A 267 26.50 9.44 28.13
N GLU A 268 27.04 8.80 27.09
CA GLU A 268 26.27 8.34 25.92
C GLU A 268 25.13 7.40 26.30
N THR A 269 25.42 6.44 27.17
CA THR A 269 24.41 5.50 27.69
C THR A 269 23.32 6.21 28.50
N GLU A 270 23.69 7.17 29.35
CA GLU A 270 22.72 7.90 30.17
C GLU A 270 21.87 8.88 29.35
N VAL A 271 22.44 9.52 28.32
CA VAL A 271 21.68 10.36 27.37
C VAL A 271 20.64 9.54 26.63
N GLU A 272 21.00 8.33 26.18
CA GLU A 272 20.07 7.43 25.51
C GLU A 272 18.93 6.99 26.44
N LYS A 273 19.24 6.61 27.68
CA LYS A 273 18.23 6.21 28.69
C LYS A 273 17.29 7.36 29.05
N SER A 274 17.84 8.54 29.31
CA SER A 274 17.06 9.73 29.68
C SER A 274 16.40 10.41 28.47
N GLN A 275 16.67 9.93 27.25
CA GLN A 275 16.13 10.47 26.00
C GLN A 275 16.35 11.99 25.89
N VAL A 276 17.55 12.46 26.24
CA VAL A 276 17.91 13.89 26.17
C VAL A 276 18.40 14.24 24.77
N GLU A 277 18.10 15.44 24.29
CA GLU A 277 18.51 15.94 22.96
C GLU A 277 19.99 16.36 22.91
N LEU A 278 20.88 15.37 22.98
CA LEU A 278 22.31 15.57 23.04
C LEU A 278 23.04 14.57 22.12
N ASP A 279 23.86 15.08 21.20
CA ASP A 279 24.79 14.28 20.42
C ASP A 279 26.14 14.22 21.12
N ILE A 280 26.80 13.06 21.08
CA ILE A 280 28.09 12.85 21.73
C ILE A 280 29.11 12.40 20.69
N GLU A 281 30.17 13.18 20.56
CA GLU A 281 31.30 12.84 19.70
C GLU A 281 32.52 12.48 20.55
N ILE A 282 33.05 11.27 20.37
CA ILE A 282 34.21 10.77 21.11
C ILE A 282 35.42 10.70 20.17
N ARG A 283 36.47 11.46 20.47
CA ARG A 283 37.72 11.48 19.70
C ARG A 283 38.90 10.96 20.52
N ARG A 284 39.70 10.09 19.91
CA ARG A 284 40.95 9.61 20.53
C ARG A 284 41.99 10.72 20.47
N THR A 285 42.52 11.11 21.63
CA THR A 285 43.55 12.14 21.76
C THR A 285 44.68 11.61 22.65
N PRO A 286 45.67 10.89 22.09
CA PRO A 286 46.68 10.19 22.87
C PRO A 286 47.34 11.08 23.94
N PRO A 287 47.52 10.59 25.18
CA PRO A 287 47.28 9.22 25.66
C PRO A 287 45.83 8.91 26.09
N LYS A 288 44.89 9.85 25.95
CA LYS A 288 43.52 9.77 26.49
C LYS A 288 42.45 10.00 25.40
N PHE A 289 41.23 10.37 25.82
CA PHE A 289 40.12 10.71 24.94
C PHE A 289 39.62 12.13 25.23
N ALA A 290 39.00 12.72 24.22
CA ALA A 290 38.20 13.92 24.32
C ALA A 290 36.76 13.58 23.89
N GLY A 291 35.77 14.16 24.56
CA GLY A 291 34.37 14.02 24.19
C GLY A 291 33.74 15.40 24.05
N THR A 292 32.90 15.59 23.05
CA THR A 292 32.09 16.80 22.90
C THR A 292 30.63 16.42 22.92
N CYS A 293 29.88 17.02 23.83
CA CYS A 293 28.43 16.89 23.89
C CYS A 293 27.82 18.14 23.26
N ARG A 294 27.00 17.96 22.22
CA ARG A 294 26.34 19.04 21.50
C ARG A 294 24.83 18.90 21.63
N LYS A 295 24.15 19.98 22.02
CA LYS A 295 22.69 19.99 22.07
C LYS A 295 22.15 19.96 20.65
N ASN A 296 21.17 19.11 20.40
CA ASN A 296 20.48 19.03 19.12
C ASN A 296 19.02 19.47 19.27
N GLN A 297 18.26 19.39 18.18
CA GLN A 297 16.84 19.72 18.16
C GLN A 297 16.05 18.65 17.39
N ARG A 298 16.51 17.40 17.46
CA ARG A 298 16.01 16.30 16.61
C ARG A 298 14.51 16.04 16.78
N ARG A 299 13.97 16.23 17.98
CA ARG A 299 12.52 16.11 18.24
C ARG A 299 11.75 17.26 17.60
N TYR A 300 12.27 18.48 17.66
CA TYR A 300 11.70 19.62 16.95
C TYR A 300 11.73 19.36 15.43
N ASP A 301 12.89 19.01 14.88
CA ASP A 301 13.05 18.74 13.45
C ASP A 301 12.10 17.64 12.97
N ASN A 302 12.01 16.53 13.70
CA ASN A 302 11.08 15.44 13.40
C ASN A 302 9.60 15.89 13.43
N LYS A 303 9.21 16.71 14.42
CA LYS A 303 7.84 17.26 14.47
C LYS A 303 7.60 18.22 13.31
N ARG A 304 8.61 19.01 12.95
CA ARG A 304 8.55 19.98 11.87
C ARG A 304 8.40 19.30 10.51
N GLU A 305 9.20 18.27 10.26
CA GLU A 305 9.11 17.42 9.07
C GLU A 305 7.73 16.78 8.92
N LEU A 306 7.19 16.21 10.01
CA LEU A 306 5.85 15.62 10.00
C LEU A 306 4.77 16.67 9.70
N PHE A 307 4.87 17.85 10.31
CA PHE A 307 3.96 18.96 10.04
C PHE A 307 4.03 19.40 8.57
N ASP A 308 5.22 19.68 8.05
CA ASP A 308 5.42 20.16 6.69
C ASP A 308 4.95 19.11 5.66
N THR A 309 5.21 17.82 5.91
CA THR A 309 4.72 16.69 5.09
C THR A 309 3.19 16.61 5.10
N ALA A 310 2.57 16.73 6.28
CA ALA A 310 1.12 16.72 6.39
C ALA A 310 0.48 17.90 5.63
N GLN A 311 1.05 19.11 5.74
CA GLN A 311 0.55 20.27 4.99
C GLN A 311 0.73 20.09 3.47
N GLN A 312 1.85 19.51 3.04
CA GLN A 312 2.08 19.21 1.62
C GLN A 312 1.05 18.21 1.08
N ILE A 313 0.76 17.12 1.82
CA ILE A 313 -0.31 16.17 1.48
C ILE A 313 -1.64 16.90 1.38
N SER A 314 -2.01 17.72 2.37
CA SER A 314 -3.26 18.48 2.36
C SER A 314 -3.40 19.31 1.08
N LYS A 315 -2.34 20.03 0.71
CA LYS A 315 -2.28 20.86 -0.50
C LYS A 315 -2.39 20.04 -1.79
N GLU A 316 -1.71 18.89 -1.87
CA GLU A 316 -1.82 18.01 -3.03
C GLU A 316 -3.23 17.44 -3.21
N LEU A 317 -3.89 17.09 -2.11
CA LEU A 317 -5.29 16.65 -2.13
C LEU A 317 -6.26 17.79 -2.49
N ASP A 318 -5.98 19.02 -2.07
CA ASP A 318 -6.78 20.20 -2.43
C ASP A 318 -6.62 20.60 -3.90
N ASN A 319 -5.41 20.60 -4.44
CA ASN A 319 -5.18 20.87 -5.86
C ASN A 319 -5.90 19.85 -6.76
N ALA A 320 -6.10 18.63 -6.26
CA ALA A 320 -6.87 17.63 -6.97
C ALA A 320 -8.40 17.87 -6.90
N LYS A 321 -8.90 18.70 -5.96
CA LYS A 321 -10.32 19.10 -5.90
C LYS A 321 -10.74 19.97 -7.09
N ASP A 322 -9.81 20.70 -7.71
CA ASP A 322 -10.10 21.47 -8.92
C ASP A 322 -10.54 20.56 -10.08
N TYR A 323 -10.15 19.28 -10.08
CA TYR A 323 -10.64 18.27 -11.02
C TYR A 323 -12.01 17.70 -10.67
N ILE A 324 -12.44 17.83 -9.41
CA ILE A 324 -13.72 17.29 -8.90
C ILE A 324 -14.87 18.28 -9.15
N HIS A 325 -14.59 19.59 -9.16
CA HIS A 325 -15.60 20.66 -9.29
C HIS A 325 -15.85 21.17 -10.73
N LEU A 326 -15.18 20.63 -11.75
CA LEU A 326 -15.21 21.19 -13.11
C LEU A 326 -16.25 20.61 -14.10
N ILE A 327 -17.24 19.82 -13.68
CA ILE A 327 -18.38 19.43 -14.55
C ILE A 327 -19.67 19.42 -13.75
#